data_AF-A0AAW6YB75-F1
#
_entry.id   AF-A0AAW6YB75-F1
#
_cell.length_a   1.000
_cell.length_b   1.000
_cell.length_c   1.000
_cell.angle_alpha   90.00
_cell.angle_beta   90.00
_cell.angle_gamma   90.00
#
_symmetry.space_group_name_H-M   'P 1'
#
loop_
_entity.id
_entity.type
_entity.pdbx_description
1 polymer ?
#
loop_
_entity_poly.entity_id
_entity_poly.type
_entity_poly.pdbx_seq_one_letter_code
_entity_poly.pdbx_strand_id
1 'polypeptide(L)' 'YLAQLGVDAIWLSPFYLSPQHDAGYDVADYRAVDPRFGTLADADEMIAAAHEAGIRVVVDLVPNHTSSEHAWFQAAL' A
#
# COMPACT_ATOMS: atom_id res chain seq x y z
N TYR A 1 -7.14 19.88 0.89
CA TYR A 1 -6.10 20.41 -0.02
C TYR A 1 -6.18 19.79 -1.40
N LEU A 2 -6.01 18.46 -1.57
CA LEU A 2 -5.97 17.81 -2.90
C LEU A 2 -7.19 18.10 -3.80
N ALA A 3 -8.40 18.03 -3.25
CA ALA A 3 -9.60 18.40 -4.01
C ALA A 3 -9.61 19.87 -4.47
N GLN A 4 -9.08 20.79 -3.66
CA GLN A 4 -8.96 22.21 -4.03
C GLN A 4 -7.89 22.45 -5.09
N LEU A 5 -6.86 21.61 -5.12
CA LEU A 5 -5.83 21.60 -6.18
C LEU A 5 -6.41 21.10 -7.52
N GLY A 6 -7.58 20.47 -7.52
CA GLY A 6 -8.21 19.88 -8.71
C GLY A 6 -7.72 18.47 -9.03
N VAL A 7 -7.25 17.72 -8.01
CA VAL A 7 -6.83 16.32 -8.19
C VAL A 7 -8.06 15.40 -8.26
N ASP A 8 -8.19 14.64 -9.35
CA ASP A 8 -9.27 13.65 -9.52
C ASP A 8 -8.93 12.25 -9.01
N ALA A 9 -7.63 11.96 -8.84
CA ALA A 9 -7.15 10.66 -8.37
C ALA A 9 -5.79 10.77 -7.68
N ILE A 10 -5.55 9.89 -6.71
CA ILE A 10 -4.24 9.68 -6.09
C ILE A 10 -3.72 8.28 -6.43
N TRP A 11 -2.41 8.18 -6.61
CA TRP A 11 -1.71 6.91 -6.73
C TRP A 11 -0.75 6.77 -5.55
N LEU A 12 -0.94 5.71 -4.78
CA LEU A 12 -0.13 5.38 -3.62
C LEU A 12 0.98 4.41 -4.01
N SER A 13 2.22 4.78 -3.68
CA SER A 13 3.33 3.84 -3.57
C SER A 13 2.99 2.71 -2.58
N PRO A 14 3.70 1.56 -2.61
CA PRO A 14 3.42 0.43 -1.73
C PRO A 14 3.35 0.82 -0.24
N PHE A 15 2.25 0.43 0.40
CA PHE A 15 2.05 0.54 1.86
C PHE A 15 1.85 -0.82 2.53
N TYR A 16 2.10 -1.91 1.79
CA TYR A 16 2.06 -3.28 2.30
C TYR A 16 3.15 -3.51 3.34
N LEU A 17 2.98 -4.54 4.18
CA LEU A 17 4.04 -4.98 5.11
C LEU A 17 5.33 -5.28 4.35
N SER A 18 6.42 -4.62 4.73
CA SER A 18 7.71 -4.73 4.03
C SER A 18 8.89 -4.40 4.95
N PRO A 19 10.03 -5.12 4.84
CA PRO A 19 11.28 -4.78 5.52
C PRO A 19 11.92 -3.47 5.06
N GLN A 20 11.47 -2.90 3.94
CA GLN A 20 11.92 -1.64 3.33
C GLN A 20 13.32 -1.65 2.73
N HIS A 21 13.79 -2.81 2.29
CA HIS A 21 15.04 -2.85 1.53
C HIS A 21 14.91 -2.20 0.15
N ASP A 22 13.68 -2.07 -0.37
CA ASP A 22 13.35 -1.34 -1.60
C ASP A 22 12.13 -0.42 -1.38
N ALA A 23 12.14 0.34 -0.28
CA ALA A 23 11.12 1.36 0.03
C ALA A 23 9.65 0.89 -0.11
N GLY A 24 9.37 -0.38 0.22
CA GLY A 24 8.03 -0.97 0.17
C GLY A 24 7.76 -1.89 -1.02
N TYR A 25 8.62 -1.91 -2.04
CA TYR A 25 8.48 -2.81 -3.19
C TYR A 25 8.91 -4.26 -2.85
N ASP A 26 9.74 -4.44 -1.82
CA ASP A 26 10.03 -5.73 -1.20
C ASP A 26 8.90 -6.16 -0.23
N VAL A 27 7.76 -6.59 -0.78
CA VAL A 27 6.55 -6.91 -0.01
C VAL A 27 6.66 -8.26 0.73
N ALA A 28 6.45 -8.26 2.05
CA ALA A 28 6.43 -9.46 2.91
C ALA A 28 5.02 -10.01 3.16
N ASP A 29 3.98 -9.17 3.09
CA ASP A 29 2.57 -9.60 3.05
C ASP A 29 1.69 -8.60 2.29
N TYR A 30 1.16 -9.01 1.14
CA TYR A 30 0.28 -8.19 0.30
C TYR A 30 -1.10 -7.89 0.91
N ARG A 31 -1.46 -8.53 2.03
CA ARG A 31 -2.76 -8.36 2.70
C ARG A 31 -2.68 -7.58 3.99
N ALA A 32 -1.48 -7.17 4.40
CA ALA A 32 -1.27 -6.36 5.59
C ALA A 32 -0.77 -4.97 5.19
N VAL A 33 -1.21 -3.94 5.91
CA VAL A 33 -0.59 -2.61 5.88
C VAL A 33 0.63 -2.64 6.78
N ASP A 34 1.71 -1.98 6.37
CA ASP A 34 2.87 -1.85 7.23
C ASP A 34 2.53 -1.02 8.49
N PRO A 35 2.87 -1.48 9.71
CA PRO A 35 2.59 -0.75 10.94
C PRO A 35 3.14 0.68 10.98
N ARG A 36 4.14 1.01 10.16
CA ARG A 36 4.66 2.38 10.00
C ARG A 36 3.67 3.32 9.33
N PHE A 37 2.74 2.80 8.53
CA PHE A 37 1.72 3.56 7.82
C PHE A 37 0.32 3.44 8.46
N GLY A 38 0.10 2.42 9.31
CA GLY A 38 -1.13 2.26 10.07
C GLY A 38 -1.63 0.82 10.04
N THR A 39 -2.94 0.67 10.02
CA THR A 39 -3.67 -0.59 9.99
C THR A 39 -4.53 -0.71 8.73
N LEU A 40 -5.11 -1.89 8.50
CA LEU A 40 -6.12 -2.06 7.45
C LEU A 40 -7.32 -1.12 7.64
N ALA A 41 -7.74 -0.88 8.90
CA ALA A 41 -8.84 0.05 9.18
C ALA A 41 -8.48 1.49 8.82
N ASP A 42 -7.23 1.91 9.05
CA ASP A 42 -6.77 3.24 8.66
C ASP A 42 -6.74 3.40 7.13
N ALA A 43 -6.35 2.34 6.40
CA ALA A 43 -6.41 2.33 4.94
C ALA A 43 -7.86 2.43 4.43
N ASP A 44 -8.80 1.69 5.04
CA ASP A 44 -10.23 1.78 4.73
C ASP A 44 -10.78 3.20 4.97
N GLU A 45 -10.45 3.82 6.10
CA GLU A 45 -10.85 5.19 6.43
C GLU A 45 -10.31 6.21 5.42
N MET A 46 -9.03 6.09 5.05
CA MET A 46 -8.40 6.98 4.08
C MET A 46 -9.05 6.85 2.68
N ILE A 47 -9.32 5.62 2.24
CA ILE A 47 -9.99 5.35 0.96
C ILE A 47 -11.42 5.93 0.97
N ALA A 48 -12.16 5.73 2.06
CA ALA A 48 -13.51 6.29 2.22
C ALA A 48 -13.48 7.84 2.15
N ALA A 49 -12.58 8.48 2.89
CA ALA A 49 -12.43 9.93 2.88
C ALA A 49 -12.01 10.47 1.49
N ALA A 50 -11.16 9.76 0.75
CA ALA A 50 -10.81 10.12 -0.62
C ALA A 50 -12.04 10.06 -1.54
N HIS A 51 -12.85 9.00 -1.45
CA HIS A 51 -14.06 8.86 -2.24
C HIS A 51 -15.12 9.91 -1.89
N GLU A 52 -15.31 10.26 -0.62
CA GLU A 52 -16.19 11.35 -0.18
C GLU A 52 -15.77 12.70 -0.77
N ALA A 53 -14.45 12.90 -0.93
CA ALA A 53 -13.89 14.08 -1.60
C ALA A 53 -13.95 14.01 -3.14
N GLY A 54 -14.52 12.95 -3.73
CA GLY A 54 -14.59 12.75 -5.17
C GLY A 54 -13.27 12.30 -5.82
N ILE A 55 -12.31 11.86 -5.02
CA ILE A 55 -10.96 11.47 -5.46
C ILE A 55 -10.89 9.94 -5.58
N ARG A 56 -10.43 9.44 -6.74
CA ARG A 56 -10.20 8.01 -6.95
C ARG A 56 -8.88 7.57 -6.34
N VAL A 57 -8.79 6.35 -5.84
CA VAL A 57 -7.55 5.78 -5.29
C VAL A 57 -7.04 4.66 -6.20
N VAL A 58 -5.76 4.74 -6.55
CA VAL A 58 -5.00 3.68 -7.22
C VAL A 58 -3.87 3.27 -6.28
N VAL A 59 -3.63 1.97 -6.16
CA VAL A 59 -2.55 1.40 -5.35
C VAL A 59 -1.56 0.69 -6.27
N ASP A 60 -0.27 0.78 -5.93
CA ASP A 60 0.74 0.03 -6.65
C ASP A 60 0.62 -1.47 -6.36
N LEU A 61 0.79 -2.29 -7.38
CA LEU A 61 0.81 -3.76 -7.27
C LEU A 61 2.18 -4.24 -7.75
N VAL A 62 2.88 -4.99 -6.90
CA VAL A 62 4.26 -5.43 -7.16
C VAL A 62 4.30 -6.96 -7.36
N PRO A 63 3.96 -7.47 -8.56
CA PRO A 63 3.85 -8.92 -8.78
C PRO A 63 5.15 -9.59 -9.22
N ASN A 64 6.14 -8.82 -9.68
CA ASN A 64 7.36 -9.37 -10.29
C ASN A 64 8.26 -10.06 -9.26
N HIS A 65 8.24 -9.61 -8.01
CA HIS A 65 9.06 -10.13 -6.92
C HIS A 65 8.35 -9.92 -5.56
N THR A 66 8.80 -10.64 -4.54
CA THR A 66 8.35 -10.53 -3.15
C THR A 66 9.58 -10.49 -2.23
N SER A 67 9.43 -10.04 -0.98
CA SER A 67 10.52 -10.01 -0.01
C SER A 67 11.06 -11.41 0.28
N SER A 68 12.35 -11.51 0.62
CA SER A 68 12.91 -12.75 1.17
C SER A 68 12.25 -13.15 2.49
N GLU A 69 11.61 -12.22 3.21
CA GLU A 69 10.84 -12.52 4.43
C GLU A 69 9.41 -13.00 4.16
N HIS A 70 8.95 -13.00 2.90
CA HIS A 70 7.61 -13.48 2.55
C HIS A 70 7.47 -14.99 2.81
N ALA A 71 6.29 -15.42 3.28
CA ALA A 71 6.03 -16.82 3.62
C ALA A 71 6.31 -17.80 2.45
N TRP A 72 6.03 -17.39 1.22
CA TRP A 72 6.36 -18.16 0.02
C TRP A 72 7.87 -18.36 -0.19
N PHE A 73 8.68 -17.34 0.10
CA PHE A 73 10.14 -17.45 -0.02
C PHE A 73 10.69 -18.36 1.07
N GLN A 74 10.23 -18.19 2.31
CA GLN A 74 10.62 -19.04 3.45
C GLN A 74 10.23 -20.52 3.24
N ALA A 75 9.10 -20.80 2.59
CA ALA A 75 8.67 -22.16 2.28
C ALA A 75 9.42 -22.82 1.11
N ALA A 76 10.21 -22.06 0.35
CA ALA A 76 10.99 -22.56 -0.78
C ALA A 76 12.44 -22.92 -0.42
N LEU A 77 12.86 -22.66 0.83
CA LEU A 77 14.16 -23.02 1.40
C LEU A 77 14.15 -24.43 1.99
#